data_AF-A0AAV0Q4C7-F1
#
_entry.id   AF-A0AAV0Q4C7-F1
#
_cell.length_a   1.000
_cell.length_b   1.000
_cell.length_c   1.000
_cell.angle_alpha   90.00
_cell.angle_beta   90.00
_cell.angle_gamma   90.00
#
_symmetry.space_group_name_H-M   'P 1'
#
loop_
_entity.id
_entity.type
_entity.pdbx_description
1 polymer ?
#
loop_
_entity_poly.entity_id
_entity_poly.type
_entity_poly.pdbx_seq_one_letter_code
_entity_poly.pdbx_strand_id
1 'polypeptide(L)'
;MALSTIAAAASSSFLTRVASPASNNTTTCSISHNFGPPPGNCNKPLRVAVNRATKGSPAICEPLPPDRPIWFPGSSPPDWLDGSLPGDFGFDPLGLGSDPELLKWFAQAELMHARWAMLAVAGILIPEGFERIGMLENFNWYDAGAREYFADPVTLFVVQMALMGWVEGRRWADMINPGSVDIEPVLPHKPKHEADVGYPGGLWFDFWSWGTGSPEPIMTMRTKEIKNGRLAMLAFVGFCFQAVYTGEGPIENLMAHVADPGHCNIFSVITHSLLLFLLSASS
;
A
#
# COMPACT_ATOMS: atom_id res chain seq x y z
N MET A 1 18.18 -19.05 35.78
CA MET A 1 18.50 -17.79 36.49
C MET A 1 18.10 -16.66 35.57
N ALA A 2 16.84 -16.21 35.70
CA ALA A 2 16.48 -14.87 36.17
C ALA A 2 16.69 -13.82 35.04
N LEU A 3 15.71 -13.12 34.47
CA LEU A 3 14.34 -12.85 34.86
C LEU A 3 13.44 -12.77 33.61
N SER A 4 12.35 -13.50 33.67
CA SER A 4 11.08 -13.20 33.00
C SER A 4 10.32 -12.17 33.86
N THR A 5 10.33 -10.89 33.51
CA THR A 5 9.38 -9.86 33.97
C THR A 5 9.66 -8.55 33.24
N ILE A 6 8.77 -8.13 32.34
CA ILE A 6 8.15 -6.81 32.21
C ILE A 6 7.11 -6.96 31.10
N ALA A 7 5.97 -7.52 31.50
CA ALA A 7 4.69 -7.30 30.85
C ALA A 7 3.85 -6.52 31.86
N ALA A 8 2.99 -5.62 31.35
CA ALA A 8 2.02 -4.78 32.08
C ALA A 8 2.57 -3.49 32.70
N ALA A 9 2.51 -2.39 31.94
CA ALA A 9 1.97 -1.09 32.39
C ALA A 9 2.02 -0.07 31.24
N ALA A 10 0.89 0.14 30.56
CA ALA A 10 0.42 1.42 29.99
C ALA A 10 -0.70 1.19 28.96
N SER A 11 -1.80 0.57 29.38
CA SER A 11 -3.06 0.61 28.65
C SER A 11 -4.14 1.07 29.61
N SER A 12 -4.27 2.38 29.79
CA SER A 12 -5.47 3.06 30.27
C SER A 12 -5.13 4.54 30.47
N SER A 13 -5.56 5.40 29.55
CA SER A 13 -5.99 6.79 29.76
C SER A 13 -5.78 7.63 28.49
N PHE A 14 -6.63 7.45 27.47
CA PHE A 14 -7.11 8.59 26.68
C PHE A 14 -8.37 8.23 25.86
N LEU A 15 -9.36 7.64 26.54
CA LEU A 15 -10.75 7.70 26.10
C LEU A 15 -11.37 8.96 26.72
N THR A 16 -11.04 10.12 26.15
CA THR A 16 -11.83 11.33 26.33
C THR A 16 -12.63 11.57 25.07
N ARG A 17 -13.86 11.10 25.15
CA ARG A 17 -15.03 11.47 24.35
C ARG A 17 -15.06 12.99 24.13
N VAL A 18 -14.62 13.48 22.98
CA VAL A 18 -14.92 14.85 22.55
C VAL A 18 -16.30 14.81 21.93
N ALA A 19 -17.26 15.35 22.68
CA ALA A 19 -18.61 15.61 22.23
C ALA A 19 -18.59 16.52 21.00
N SER A 20 -19.39 16.18 19.99
CA SER A 20 -19.74 17.06 18.88
C SER A 20 -20.28 18.40 19.41
N PRO A 21 -19.83 19.55 18.89
CA PRO A 21 -20.64 20.75 18.94
C PRO A 21 -21.74 20.62 17.87
N ALA A 22 -22.99 20.65 18.31
CA ALA A 22 -24.15 20.82 17.45
C ALA A 22 -24.01 22.13 16.67
N SER A 23 -23.84 22.04 15.34
CA SER A 23 -23.97 23.17 14.44
C SER A 23 -25.44 23.44 14.19
N ASN A 24 -25.99 24.40 14.94
CA ASN A 24 -27.28 25.01 14.66
C ASN A 24 -27.15 25.92 13.43
N ASN A 25 -27.42 25.38 12.24
CA ASN A 25 -27.69 26.22 11.07
C ASN A 25 -29.20 26.40 10.92
N THR A 26 -29.70 27.40 11.63
CA THR A 26 -30.96 28.08 11.34
C THR A 26 -30.80 28.80 10.00
N THR A 27 -31.18 28.17 8.90
CA THR A 27 -31.38 28.89 7.64
C THR A 27 -32.75 29.56 7.69
N THR A 28 -32.74 30.85 7.99
CA THR A 28 -33.88 31.74 7.82
C THR A 28 -34.26 31.82 6.35
N CYS A 29 -35.42 31.28 5.99
CA CYS A 29 -36.07 31.54 4.72
C CYS A 29 -36.75 32.92 4.77
N SER A 30 -36.23 33.91 4.04
CA SER A 30 -36.94 35.14 3.75
C SER A 30 -37.96 34.90 2.64
N ILE A 31 -39.23 34.83 3.04
CA ILE A 31 -40.41 34.86 2.19
C ILE A 31 -40.55 36.28 1.65
N SER A 32 -40.40 36.47 0.34
CA SER A 32 -40.91 37.66 -0.35
C SER A 32 -42.10 37.26 -1.21
N HIS A 33 -43.27 37.76 -0.83
CA HIS A 33 -44.54 37.54 -1.51
C HIS A 33 -44.56 38.33 -2.83
N ASN A 34 -44.78 37.64 -3.95
CA ASN A 34 -45.34 38.25 -5.15
C ASN A 34 -46.57 37.45 -5.57
N PHE A 35 -47.73 38.09 -5.46
CA PHE A 35 -49.03 37.59 -5.88
C PHE A 35 -49.18 37.71 -7.40
N GLY A 36 -49.51 36.60 -8.07
CA GLY A 36 -49.97 36.56 -9.46
C GLY A 36 -50.84 35.30 -9.68
N PRO A 37 -51.97 35.37 -10.42
CA PRO A 37 -52.96 34.30 -10.49
C PRO A 37 -52.59 33.19 -11.51
N PRO A 38 -53.12 31.95 -11.37
CA PRO A 38 -52.73 30.78 -12.16
C PRO A 38 -53.55 30.66 -13.46
N PRO A 39 -53.04 29.94 -14.47
CA PRO A 39 -53.61 28.61 -14.71
C PRO A 39 -52.62 27.57 -15.27
N GLY A 40 -52.99 26.28 -15.20
CA GLY A 40 -52.49 25.28 -16.15
C GLY A 40 -51.93 24.00 -15.53
N ASN A 41 -52.78 22.98 -15.49
CA ASN A 41 -52.50 21.60 -15.12
C ASN A 41 -51.41 20.97 -16.02
N CYS A 42 -50.36 20.35 -15.42
CA CYS A 42 -49.41 19.50 -16.15
C CYS A 42 -48.96 18.34 -15.27
N ASN A 43 -49.70 17.23 -15.35
CA ASN A 43 -49.28 15.93 -14.83
C ASN A 43 -48.08 15.42 -15.64
N LYS A 44 -46.88 15.44 -15.05
CA LYS A 44 -45.76 14.61 -15.49
C LYS A 44 -45.19 13.91 -14.24
N PRO A 45 -45.02 12.58 -14.24
CA PRO A 45 -44.45 11.91 -13.09
C PRO A 45 -43.00 12.35 -12.92
N LEU A 46 -42.68 12.88 -11.74
CA LEU A 46 -41.31 13.20 -11.33
C LEU A 46 -40.53 11.88 -11.34
N ARG A 47 -39.68 11.68 -12.34
CA ARG A 47 -38.74 10.56 -12.37
C ARG A 47 -37.75 10.81 -11.23
N VAL A 48 -37.92 10.12 -10.12
CA VAL A 48 -36.95 10.12 -9.03
C VAL A 48 -35.68 9.46 -9.57
N ALA A 49 -34.73 10.28 -10.01
CA ALA A 49 -33.38 9.83 -10.25
C ALA A 49 -32.80 9.46 -8.88
N VAL A 50 -32.62 8.16 -8.64
CA VAL A 50 -31.80 7.69 -7.54
C VAL A 50 -30.39 8.18 -7.82
N ASN A 51 -29.96 9.21 -7.10
CA ASN A 51 -28.57 9.66 -7.12
C ASN A 51 -27.72 8.51 -6.59
N ARG A 52 -27.07 7.79 -7.52
CA ARG A 52 -26.01 6.83 -7.20
C ARG A 52 -24.94 7.61 -6.47
N ALA A 53 -24.69 7.27 -5.21
CA ALA A 53 -23.66 7.90 -4.40
C ALA A 53 -22.29 7.70 -5.06
N THR A 54 -21.77 8.74 -5.69
CA THR A 54 -20.36 8.84 -6.06
C THR A 54 -19.56 9.02 -4.76
N LYS A 55 -19.18 7.89 -4.15
CA LYS A 55 -18.44 7.85 -2.88
C LYS A 55 -16.92 7.96 -3.15
N GLY A 56 -16.46 9.20 -3.33
CA GLY A 56 -15.16 9.70 -2.83
C GLY A 56 -13.87 8.92 -3.13
N SER A 57 -13.55 8.70 -4.40
CA SER A 57 -12.17 8.62 -4.91
C SER A 57 -11.90 9.89 -5.76
N PRO A 58 -10.71 10.51 -5.72
CA PRO A 58 -10.47 11.73 -6.48
C PRO A 58 -10.57 11.46 -7.98
N ALA A 59 -11.05 12.45 -8.72
CA ALA A 59 -11.47 12.40 -10.13
C ALA A 59 -10.32 12.16 -11.15
N ILE A 60 -9.15 11.72 -10.68
CA ILE A 60 -7.90 11.61 -11.45
C ILE A 60 -7.81 10.25 -12.16
N CYS A 61 -8.65 9.30 -11.77
CA CYS A 61 -8.64 7.93 -12.26
C CYS A 61 -10.05 7.56 -12.73
N GLU A 62 -10.23 7.33 -14.04
CA GLU A 62 -11.53 6.90 -14.55
C GLU A 62 -11.82 5.47 -14.08
N PRO A 63 -13.00 5.18 -13.53
CA PRO A 63 -13.32 3.84 -13.05
C PRO A 63 -13.28 2.86 -14.22
N LEU A 64 -12.69 1.69 -13.95
CA LEU A 64 -12.69 0.58 -14.90
C LEU A 64 -14.13 0.19 -15.27
N PRO A 65 -14.38 -0.26 -16.51
CA PRO A 65 -15.71 -0.70 -16.91
C PRO A 65 -16.22 -1.83 -16.00
N PRO A 66 -17.54 -1.98 -15.83
CA PRO A 66 -18.11 -3.01 -14.97
C PRO A 66 -17.74 -4.44 -15.41
N ASP A 67 -17.41 -4.63 -16.69
CA ASP A 67 -16.91 -5.89 -17.26
C ASP A 67 -15.38 -6.01 -17.14
N ARG A 68 -14.86 -5.80 -15.92
CA ARG A 68 -13.43 -5.93 -15.61
C ARG A 68 -13.07 -7.38 -15.29
N PRO A 69 -11.82 -7.82 -15.55
CA PRO A 69 -11.36 -9.12 -15.09
C PRO A 69 -11.46 -9.20 -13.57
N ILE A 70 -12.04 -10.29 -13.08
CA ILE A 70 -12.20 -10.58 -11.64
C ILE A 70 -11.24 -11.71 -11.24
N TRP A 71 -10.79 -11.69 -9.98
CA TRP A 71 -9.86 -12.69 -9.47
C TRP A 71 -10.42 -14.12 -9.52
N PHE A 72 -11.74 -14.27 -9.35
CA PHE A 72 -12.45 -15.54 -9.45
C PHE A 72 -13.52 -15.48 -10.55
N PRO A 73 -13.23 -16.00 -11.76
CA PRO A 73 -14.14 -15.95 -12.89
C PRO A 73 -15.50 -16.59 -12.56
N GLY A 74 -16.59 -15.85 -12.79
CA GLY A 74 -17.96 -16.29 -12.50
C GLY A 74 -18.57 -15.79 -11.19
N SER A 75 -17.79 -15.10 -10.34
CA SER A 75 -18.33 -14.41 -9.16
C SER A 75 -18.76 -12.96 -9.43
N SER A 76 -19.67 -12.44 -8.60
CA SER A 76 -19.97 -11.01 -8.57
C SER A 76 -18.97 -10.29 -7.64
N PRO A 77 -18.33 -9.19 -8.06
CA PRO A 77 -17.49 -8.39 -7.17
C PRO A 77 -18.36 -7.76 -6.05
N PRO A 78 -17.77 -7.48 -4.88
CA PRO A 78 -18.49 -6.82 -3.79
C PRO A 78 -18.83 -5.36 -4.15
N ASP A 79 -19.92 -4.83 -3.60
CA ASP A 79 -20.50 -3.52 -3.95
C ASP A 79 -19.57 -2.33 -3.69
N TRP A 80 -18.64 -2.45 -2.74
CA TRP A 80 -17.66 -1.40 -2.40
C TRP A 80 -16.43 -1.37 -3.33
N LEU A 81 -16.29 -2.36 -4.22
CA LEU A 81 -15.24 -2.41 -5.24
C LEU A 81 -15.83 -2.08 -6.61
N ASP A 82 -15.83 -0.79 -6.95
CA ASP A 82 -16.46 -0.22 -8.13
C ASP A 82 -15.53 -0.14 -9.36
N GLY A 83 -14.26 -0.55 -9.23
CA GLY A 83 -13.25 -0.42 -10.28
C GLY A 83 -12.59 0.96 -10.34
N SER A 84 -12.90 1.89 -9.43
CA SER A 84 -12.24 3.20 -9.35
C SER A 84 -10.82 3.13 -8.77
N LEU A 85 -10.51 2.05 -8.05
CA LEU A 85 -9.19 1.82 -7.47
C LEU A 85 -8.24 1.16 -8.47
N PRO A 86 -6.97 1.62 -8.57
CA PRO A 86 -5.98 0.96 -9.41
C PRO A 86 -5.69 -0.45 -8.90
N GLY A 87 -5.80 -1.45 -9.78
CA GLY A 87 -5.60 -2.85 -9.39
C GLY A 87 -6.80 -3.54 -8.71
N ASP A 88 -8.01 -3.01 -8.89
CA ASP A 88 -9.25 -3.64 -8.45
C ASP A 88 -9.61 -4.86 -9.33
N PHE A 89 -9.49 -6.05 -8.74
CA PHE A 89 -9.93 -7.34 -9.31
C PHE A 89 -11.11 -7.97 -8.54
N GLY A 90 -11.79 -7.20 -7.67
CA GLY A 90 -12.89 -7.71 -6.85
C GLY A 90 -12.46 -8.68 -5.74
N PHE A 91 -11.19 -8.64 -5.32
CA PHE A 91 -10.64 -9.54 -4.29
C PHE A 91 -10.81 -8.92 -2.89
N ASP A 92 -11.90 -9.30 -2.21
CA ASP A 92 -12.08 -9.06 -0.77
C ASP A 92 -13.03 -10.11 -0.17
N PRO A 93 -12.60 -11.38 -0.06
CA PRO A 93 -13.47 -12.46 0.44
C PRO A 93 -13.79 -12.33 1.94
N LEU A 94 -12.99 -11.57 2.70
CA LEU A 94 -13.17 -11.37 4.14
C LEU A 94 -13.95 -10.09 4.47
N GLY A 95 -14.26 -9.25 3.48
CA GLY A 95 -14.98 -7.99 3.68
C GLY A 95 -14.21 -6.96 4.50
N LEU A 96 -12.87 -7.00 4.46
CA LEU A 96 -12.04 -6.06 5.22
C LEU A 96 -12.23 -4.62 4.72
N GLY A 97 -12.56 -4.43 3.44
CA GLY A 97 -12.75 -3.13 2.82
C GLY A 97 -14.20 -2.62 2.83
N SER A 98 -15.10 -3.19 3.64
CA SER A 98 -16.52 -2.81 3.60
C SER A 98 -16.79 -1.35 4.00
N ASP A 99 -15.95 -0.79 4.87
CA ASP A 99 -16.02 0.62 5.28
C ASP A 99 -15.13 1.48 4.35
N PRO A 100 -15.66 2.55 3.72
CA PRO A 100 -14.87 3.43 2.85
C PRO A 100 -13.66 4.08 3.52
N GLU A 101 -13.69 4.34 4.83
CA GLU A 101 -12.51 4.91 5.52
C GLU A 101 -11.39 3.87 5.65
N LEU A 102 -11.77 2.65 6.01
CA LEU A 102 -10.86 1.52 6.13
C LEU A 102 -10.30 1.11 4.76
N LEU A 103 -11.12 1.16 3.70
CA LEU A 103 -10.70 0.91 2.32
C LEU A 103 -9.60 1.89 1.88
N LYS A 104 -9.77 3.19 2.20
CA LYS A 104 -8.74 4.21 1.91
C LYS A 104 -7.45 3.95 2.67
N TRP A 105 -7.55 3.58 3.95
CA TRP A 105 -6.39 3.21 4.75
C TRP A 105 -5.67 2.00 4.17
N PHE A 106 -6.38 0.94 3.78
CA PHE A 106 -5.79 -0.25 3.18
C PHE A 106 -5.18 0.00 1.81
N ALA A 107 -5.78 0.87 0.98
CA ALA A 107 -5.16 1.29 -0.28
C ALA A 107 -3.82 1.99 -0.05
N GLN A 108 -3.73 2.88 0.95
CA GLN A 108 -2.46 3.55 1.32
C GLN A 108 -1.44 2.58 1.92
N ALA A 109 -1.91 1.67 2.77
CA ALA A 109 -1.05 0.64 3.36
C ALA A 109 -0.48 -0.27 2.27
N GLU A 110 -1.31 -0.77 1.35
CA GLU A 110 -0.89 -1.60 0.22
C GLU A 110 0.17 -0.89 -0.62
N LEU A 111 -0.05 0.40 -0.94
CA LEU A 111 0.87 1.20 -1.75
C LEU A 111 2.25 1.37 -1.07
N MET A 112 2.29 1.61 0.26
CA MET A 112 3.56 1.67 1.00
C MET A 112 4.26 0.31 1.08
N HIS A 113 3.53 -0.75 1.42
CA HIS A 113 4.11 -2.11 1.48
C HIS A 113 4.66 -2.55 0.12
N ALA A 114 3.93 -2.25 -0.96
CA ALA A 114 4.37 -2.47 -2.34
C ALA A 114 5.69 -1.77 -2.65
N ARG A 115 5.82 -0.48 -2.36
CA ARG A 115 7.04 0.30 -2.64
C ARG A 115 8.23 -0.22 -1.84
N TRP A 116 8.06 -0.49 -0.55
CA TRP A 116 9.11 -1.05 0.30
C TRP A 116 9.52 -2.45 -0.16
N ALA A 117 8.57 -3.29 -0.53
CA ALA A 117 8.86 -4.63 -1.04
C ALA A 117 9.62 -4.59 -2.37
N MET A 118 9.26 -3.69 -3.30
CA MET A 118 10.00 -3.51 -4.55
C MET A 118 11.45 -3.08 -4.29
N LEU A 119 11.68 -2.15 -3.36
CA LEU A 119 13.03 -1.73 -2.98
C LEU A 119 13.81 -2.87 -2.29
N ALA A 120 13.16 -3.64 -1.41
CA ALA A 120 13.77 -4.77 -0.72
C ALA A 120 14.18 -5.87 -1.71
N VAL A 121 13.29 -6.27 -2.62
CA VAL A 121 13.57 -7.29 -3.65
C VAL A 121 14.70 -6.84 -4.56
N ALA A 122 14.70 -5.58 -5.01
CA ALA A 122 15.80 -5.04 -5.81
C ALA A 122 17.12 -5.00 -5.02
N GLY A 123 17.08 -4.60 -3.74
CA GLY A 123 18.24 -4.53 -2.85
C GLY A 123 18.81 -5.89 -2.45
N ILE A 124 18.04 -6.97 -2.57
CA ILE A 124 18.52 -8.35 -2.37
C ILE A 124 19.08 -8.90 -3.68
N LEU A 125 18.32 -8.84 -4.77
CA LEU A 125 18.69 -9.48 -6.04
C LEU A 125 19.84 -8.80 -6.77
N ILE A 126 19.91 -7.46 -6.76
CA ILE A 126 20.95 -6.74 -7.51
C ILE A 126 22.34 -7.01 -6.95
N PRO A 127 22.60 -6.88 -5.62
CA PRO A 127 23.93 -7.11 -5.10
C PRO A 127 24.35 -8.59 -5.15
N GLU A 128 23.42 -9.54 -4.95
CA GLU A 128 23.70 -10.97 -5.14
C GLU A 128 24.02 -11.30 -6.62
N GLY A 129 23.35 -10.63 -7.55
CA GLY A 129 23.68 -10.71 -8.98
C GLY A 129 25.09 -10.18 -9.28
N PHE A 130 25.48 -9.06 -8.67
CA PHE A 130 26.82 -8.49 -8.82
C PHE A 130 27.92 -9.31 -8.16
N GLU A 131 27.63 -9.96 -7.04
CA GLU A 131 28.54 -10.92 -6.44
C GLU A 131 28.86 -12.06 -7.40
N ARG A 132 27.84 -12.61 -8.07
CA ARG A 132 28.04 -13.67 -9.08
C ARG A 132 28.84 -13.24 -10.29
N ILE A 133 28.77 -11.97 -10.68
CA ILE A 133 29.57 -11.40 -11.78
C ILE A 133 31.02 -11.14 -11.32
N GLY A 134 31.32 -11.30 -10.03
CA GLY A 134 32.64 -11.06 -9.45
C GLY A 134 32.92 -9.58 -9.18
N MET A 135 31.88 -8.74 -9.14
CA MET A 135 32.01 -7.32 -8.81
C MET A 135 31.96 -7.05 -7.30
N LEU A 136 31.38 -7.97 -6.53
CA LEU A 136 31.27 -7.91 -5.07
C LEU A 136 31.71 -9.24 -4.48
N GLU A 137 32.24 -9.22 -3.25
CA GLU A 137 32.65 -10.44 -2.55
C GLU A 137 31.84 -10.60 -1.26
N ASN A 138 31.36 -11.83 -1.01
CA ASN A 138 30.68 -12.26 0.22
C ASN A 138 29.45 -11.39 0.56
N PHE A 139 28.42 -11.37 -0.29
CA PHE A 139 27.17 -10.65 -0.02
C PHE A 139 26.04 -11.60 0.39
N ASN A 140 25.72 -11.61 1.68
CA ASN A 140 24.52 -12.27 2.20
C ASN A 140 23.59 -11.19 2.76
N TRP A 141 22.41 -11.04 2.15
CA TRP A 141 21.45 -10.01 2.56
C TRP A 141 20.94 -10.22 3.99
N TYR A 142 20.80 -11.47 4.44
CA TYR A 142 20.31 -11.80 5.77
C TYR A 142 21.39 -11.65 6.86
N ASP A 143 22.68 -11.80 6.53
CA ASP A 143 23.79 -11.55 7.46
C ASP A 143 24.24 -10.09 7.47
N ALA A 144 23.72 -9.25 6.56
CA ALA A 144 24.14 -7.87 6.42
C ALA A 144 24.01 -7.08 7.74
N GLY A 145 22.94 -7.32 8.51
CA GLY A 145 22.71 -6.61 9.78
C GLY A 145 23.72 -6.93 10.89
N ALA A 146 24.46 -8.04 10.80
CA ALA A 146 25.46 -8.44 11.80
C ALA A 146 26.87 -7.93 11.46
N ARG A 147 27.07 -7.30 10.30
CA ARG A 147 28.38 -6.80 9.88
C ARG A 147 28.78 -5.58 10.68
N GLU A 148 30.08 -5.38 10.83
CA GLU A 148 30.61 -4.16 11.44
C GLU A 148 30.48 -3.00 10.45
N TYR A 149 29.85 -1.93 10.92
CA TYR A 149 29.70 -0.67 10.21
C TYR A 149 30.51 0.42 10.91
N PHE A 150 30.55 1.60 10.31
CA PHE A 150 31.25 2.77 10.87
C PHE A 150 30.67 3.25 12.21
N ALA A 151 29.45 2.86 12.54
CA ALA A 151 28.75 3.24 13.77
C ALA A 151 28.00 2.03 14.34
N ASP A 152 27.72 2.10 15.65
CA ASP A 152 26.95 1.08 16.36
C ASP A 152 25.53 0.92 15.76
N PRO A 153 25.01 -0.31 15.62
CA PRO A 153 23.69 -0.57 15.04
C PRO A 153 22.55 0.21 15.73
N VAL A 154 22.64 0.44 17.05
CA VAL A 154 21.63 1.22 17.78
C VAL A 154 21.66 2.68 17.34
N THR A 155 22.85 3.23 17.08
CA THR A 155 22.99 4.61 16.60
C THR A 155 22.39 4.76 15.19
N LEU A 156 22.69 3.82 14.29
CA LEU A 156 22.09 3.79 12.95
C LEU A 156 20.56 3.66 13.03
N PHE A 157 20.05 2.80 13.92
CA PHE A 157 18.62 2.63 14.14
C PHE A 157 17.94 3.91 14.66
N VAL A 158 18.55 4.62 15.62
CA VAL A 158 17.97 5.87 16.16
C VAL A 158 17.94 6.97 15.09
N VAL A 159 19.01 7.11 14.30
CA VAL A 159 19.05 8.06 13.18
C VAL A 159 17.99 7.70 12.14
N GLN A 160 17.86 6.42 11.80
CA GLN A 160 16.84 5.94 10.89
C GLN A 160 15.43 6.22 11.41
N MET A 161 15.15 5.97 12.70
CA MET A 161 13.86 6.27 13.32
C MET A 161 13.55 7.77 13.33
N ALA A 162 14.55 8.63 13.55
CA ALA A 162 14.36 10.08 13.51
C ALA A 162 14.03 10.58 12.10
N LEU A 163 14.80 10.14 11.09
CA LEU A 163 14.61 10.54 9.70
C LEU A 163 13.32 9.97 9.10
N MET A 164 13.09 8.66 9.26
CA MET A 164 11.86 8.02 8.79
C MET A 164 10.64 8.49 9.57
N GLY A 165 10.77 8.76 10.86
CA GLY A 165 9.71 9.33 11.68
C GLY A 165 9.27 10.72 11.18
N TRP A 166 10.22 11.56 10.73
CA TRP A 166 9.89 12.84 10.10
C TRP A 166 9.14 12.64 8.77
N VAL A 167 9.65 11.78 7.90
CA VAL A 167 9.05 11.53 6.57
C VAL A 167 7.66 10.91 6.69
N GLU A 168 7.51 9.87 7.50
CA GLU A 168 6.22 9.21 7.76
C GLU A 168 5.27 10.12 8.55
N GLY A 169 5.77 10.96 9.45
CA GLY A 169 4.94 11.95 10.15
C GLY A 169 4.33 12.97 9.19
N ARG A 170 5.10 13.42 8.18
CA ARG A 170 4.58 14.25 7.09
C ARG A 170 3.57 13.50 6.22
N ARG A 171 3.86 12.26 5.84
CA ARG A 171 2.91 11.42 5.08
C ARG A 171 1.61 11.20 5.86
N TRP A 172 1.70 10.98 7.17
CA TRP A 172 0.54 10.82 8.06
C TRP A 172 -0.29 12.09 8.11
N ALA A 173 0.35 13.26 8.25
CA ALA A 173 -0.36 14.54 8.25
C ALA A 173 -1.14 14.78 6.94
N ASP A 174 -0.57 14.40 5.80
CA ASP A 174 -1.25 14.45 4.49
C ASP A 174 -2.45 13.49 4.40
N MET A 175 -2.34 12.30 4.99
CA MET A 175 -3.44 11.33 5.01
C MET A 175 -4.62 11.77 5.88
N ILE A 176 -4.38 12.51 6.97
CA ILE A 176 -5.46 13.10 7.78
C ILE A 176 -6.04 14.33 7.10
N ASN A 177 -5.17 15.23 6.62
CA ASN A 177 -5.54 16.51 6.01
C ASN A 177 -4.83 16.64 4.66
N PRO A 178 -5.47 16.21 3.55
CA PRO A 178 -4.85 16.21 2.23
C PRO A 178 -4.43 17.63 1.83
N GLY A 179 -3.18 17.78 1.39
CA GLY A 179 -2.62 19.07 0.95
C GLY A 179 -2.10 19.97 2.08
N SER A 180 -2.08 19.51 3.33
CA SER A 180 -1.49 20.26 4.46
C SER A 180 0.05 20.26 4.45
N VAL A 181 0.66 19.43 3.61
CA VAL A 181 2.10 19.11 3.61
C VAL A 181 2.80 19.54 2.33
N ASP A 182 2.09 20.20 1.40
CA ASP A 182 2.62 20.66 0.11
C ASP A 182 3.77 21.65 0.31
N ILE A 183 4.99 21.27 -0.12
CA ILE A 183 6.22 22.09 0.01
C ILE A 183 6.45 22.96 -1.24
N GLU A 184 5.68 22.75 -2.31
CA GLU A 184 6.03 23.27 -3.62
C GLU A 184 5.75 24.78 -3.78
N PRO A 185 6.72 25.54 -4.32
CA PRO A 185 6.45 26.89 -4.78
C PRO A 185 5.47 26.82 -5.97
N VAL A 186 4.38 27.58 -5.90
CA VAL A 186 3.40 27.65 -6.99
C VAL A 186 4.07 28.25 -8.23
N LEU A 187 4.42 27.40 -9.19
CA LEU A 187 5.01 27.84 -10.45
C LEU A 187 3.89 28.34 -11.39
N PRO A 188 3.96 29.58 -11.91
CA PRO A 188 2.87 30.19 -12.68
C PRO A 188 2.59 29.53 -14.05
N HIS A 189 3.47 28.66 -14.54
CA HIS A 189 3.38 28.05 -15.88
C HIS A 189 3.10 26.54 -15.86
N LYS A 190 2.90 25.93 -14.69
CA LYS A 190 2.51 24.51 -14.59
C LYS A 190 1.14 24.40 -13.90
N PRO A 191 0.21 23.58 -14.41
CA PRO A 191 -1.02 23.30 -13.69
C PRO A 191 -0.66 22.69 -12.33
N LYS A 192 -1.35 23.13 -11.27
CA LYS A 192 -1.18 22.56 -9.93
C LYS A 192 -1.56 21.08 -10.00
N HIS A 193 -0.71 20.20 -9.47
CA HIS A 193 -1.04 18.79 -9.28
C HIS A 193 -2.27 18.70 -8.37
N GLU A 194 -3.30 17.96 -8.80
CA GLU A 194 -4.48 17.72 -7.96
C GLU A 194 -4.06 16.78 -6.82
N ALA A 195 -4.22 17.24 -5.58
CA ALA A 195 -3.72 16.51 -4.41
C ALA A 195 -4.44 15.16 -4.27
N ASP A 196 -3.69 14.07 -4.42
CA ASP A 196 -4.15 12.70 -4.22
C ASP A 196 -3.25 12.02 -3.18
N VAL A 197 -3.88 11.53 -2.13
CA VAL A 197 -3.16 10.93 -0.99
C VAL A 197 -2.38 9.72 -1.49
N GLY A 198 -1.09 9.65 -1.17
CA GLY A 198 -0.18 8.56 -1.61
C GLY A 198 0.56 8.83 -2.92
N TYR A 199 0.16 9.87 -3.66
CA TYR A 199 0.83 10.35 -4.86
C TYR A 199 1.23 11.83 -4.68
N PRO A 200 2.29 12.12 -3.91
CA PRO A 200 2.66 13.49 -3.55
C PRO A 200 3.10 14.34 -4.76
N GLY A 201 3.51 13.70 -5.87
CA GLY A 201 3.92 14.39 -7.09
C GLY A 201 5.08 15.36 -6.87
N GLY A 202 5.10 16.42 -7.67
CA GLY A 202 6.06 17.51 -7.49
C GLY A 202 7.43 17.30 -8.07
N LEU A 203 8.29 18.32 -7.96
CA LEU A 203 9.63 18.27 -8.51
C LEU A 203 10.49 17.15 -7.89
N TRP A 204 10.26 16.82 -6.63
CA TRP A 204 11.07 15.86 -5.86
C TRP A 204 10.63 14.40 -6.06
N PHE A 205 9.32 14.13 -6.17
CA PHE A 205 8.82 12.76 -6.34
C PHE A 205 8.35 12.46 -7.77
N ASP A 206 8.16 13.48 -8.61
CA ASP A 206 7.76 13.36 -10.01
C ASP A 206 8.50 14.40 -10.89
N PHE A 207 9.83 14.29 -10.93
CA PHE A 207 10.70 15.20 -11.67
C PHE A 207 10.30 15.38 -13.15
N TRP A 208 9.85 14.29 -13.79
CA TRP A 208 9.43 14.31 -15.20
C TRP A 208 7.93 14.61 -15.39
N SER A 209 7.16 14.79 -14.32
CA SER A 209 5.72 15.03 -14.38
C SER A 209 4.95 13.90 -15.11
N TRP A 210 5.39 12.64 -14.94
CA TRP A 210 4.71 11.47 -15.50
C TRP A 210 3.42 11.12 -14.73
N GLY A 211 3.29 11.57 -13.49
CA GLY A 211 2.10 11.40 -12.65
C GLY A 211 0.98 12.39 -12.95
N THR A 212 1.25 13.43 -13.76
CA THR A 212 0.26 14.44 -14.16
C THR A 212 -0.14 14.26 -15.62
N GLY A 213 -1.43 14.17 -15.92
CA GLY A 213 -1.91 13.93 -17.28
C GLY A 213 -3.38 13.48 -17.35
N SER A 214 -3.74 12.81 -18.44
CA SER A 214 -5.07 12.23 -18.60
C SER A 214 -5.30 11.06 -17.62
N PRO A 215 -6.56 10.81 -17.22
CA PRO A 215 -6.88 9.83 -16.17
C PRO A 215 -6.60 8.37 -16.56
N GLU A 216 -6.76 8.03 -17.83
CA GLU A 216 -6.52 6.68 -18.35
C GLU A 216 -5.06 6.21 -18.19
N PRO A 217 -4.02 6.92 -18.70
CA PRO A 217 -2.64 6.47 -18.55
C PRO A 217 -2.20 6.44 -17.09
N ILE A 218 -2.67 7.38 -16.26
CA ILE A 218 -2.39 7.39 -14.80
C ILE A 218 -2.91 6.10 -14.16
N MET A 219 -4.16 5.71 -14.46
CA MET A 219 -4.72 4.44 -13.99
C MET A 219 -3.88 3.24 -14.41
N THR A 220 -3.41 3.20 -15.65
CA THR A 220 -2.56 2.09 -16.12
C THR A 220 -1.21 2.04 -15.38
N MET A 221 -0.59 3.19 -15.10
CA MET A 221 0.69 3.26 -14.41
C MET A 221 0.57 2.88 -12.93
N ARG A 222 -0.44 3.40 -12.24
CA ARG A 222 -0.75 3.01 -10.85
C ARG A 222 -1.09 1.53 -10.74
N THR A 223 -1.82 0.98 -11.72
CA THR A 223 -2.09 -0.47 -11.78
C THR A 223 -0.80 -1.28 -11.97
N LYS A 224 0.15 -0.81 -12.79
CA LYS A 224 1.46 -1.46 -12.94
C LYS A 224 2.27 -1.41 -11.65
N GLU A 225 2.26 -0.27 -10.96
CA GLU A 225 2.91 -0.09 -9.66
C GLU A 225 2.39 -1.11 -8.64
N ILE A 226 1.07 -1.18 -8.43
CA ILE A 226 0.47 -2.11 -7.47
C ILE A 226 0.68 -3.57 -7.85
N LYS A 227 0.62 -3.92 -9.14
CA LYS A 227 0.89 -5.30 -9.59
C LYS A 227 2.33 -5.74 -9.32
N ASN A 228 3.30 -4.88 -9.65
CA ASN A 228 4.70 -5.14 -9.35
C ASN A 228 4.94 -5.17 -7.83
N GLY A 229 4.25 -4.31 -7.08
CA GLY A 229 4.24 -4.30 -5.63
C GLY A 229 3.76 -5.60 -5.01
N ARG A 230 2.60 -6.11 -5.44
CA ARG A 230 2.05 -7.40 -4.99
C ARG A 230 2.99 -8.56 -5.30
N LEU A 231 3.57 -8.58 -6.50
CA LEU A 231 4.58 -9.57 -6.87
C LEU A 231 5.81 -9.47 -5.95
N ALA A 232 6.29 -8.27 -5.68
CA ALA A 232 7.45 -8.03 -4.84
C ALA A 232 7.21 -8.43 -3.37
N MET A 233 6.01 -8.17 -2.82
CA MET A 233 5.65 -8.61 -1.47
C MET A 233 5.70 -10.14 -1.36
N LEU A 234 5.17 -10.86 -2.35
CA LEU A 234 5.25 -12.32 -2.39
C LEU A 234 6.70 -12.80 -2.57
N ALA A 235 7.48 -12.16 -3.43
CA ALA A 235 8.88 -12.50 -3.65
C ALA A 235 9.72 -12.32 -2.38
N PHE A 236 9.56 -11.20 -1.67
CA PHE A 236 10.28 -10.94 -0.41
C PHE A 236 9.96 -11.99 0.67
N VAL A 237 8.68 -12.32 0.85
CA VAL A 237 8.29 -13.41 1.77
C VAL A 237 8.91 -14.74 1.33
N GLY A 238 8.92 -15.02 0.02
CA GLY A 238 9.60 -16.17 -0.56
C GLY A 238 11.08 -16.22 -0.22
N PHE A 239 11.80 -15.11 -0.36
CA PHE A 239 13.23 -15.00 -0.04
C PHE A 239 13.49 -15.22 1.45
N CYS A 240 12.66 -14.68 2.34
CA CYS A 240 12.77 -14.93 3.77
C CYS A 240 12.63 -16.42 4.10
N PHE A 241 11.62 -17.10 3.54
CA PHE A 241 11.46 -18.54 3.75
C PHE A 241 12.61 -19.34 3.13
N GLN A 242 13.01 -19.00 1.91
CA GLN A 242 14.14 -19.67 1.24
C GLN A 242 15.42 -19.55 2.08
N ALA A 243 15.78 -18.36 2.55
CA ALA A 243 16.96 -18.18 3.40
C ALA A 243 16.89 -19.00 4.70
N VAL A 244 15.70 -19.14 5.31
CA VAL A 244 15.53 -19.96 6.53
C VAL A 244 15.68 -21.46 6.26
N TYR A 245 15.18 -21.94 5.11
CA TYR A 245 15.15 -23.38 4.82
C TYR A 245 16.42 -23.88 4.11
N THR A 246 16.95 -23.13 3.15
CA THR A 246 18.12 -23.54 2.37
C THR A 246 19.42 -22.97 2.91
N GLY A 247 19.37 -21.83 3.60
CA GLY A 247 20.57 -21.13 4.06
C GLY A 247 21.39 -20.52 2.92
N GLU A 248 20.82 -20.46 1.71
CA GLU A 248 21.45 -19.95 0.49
C GLU A 248 20.68 -18.75 -0.07
N GLY A 249 21.34 -17.95 -0.91
CA GLY A 249 20.74 -16.78 -1.56
C GLY A 249 19.60 -17.15 -2.53
N PRO A 250 18.61 -16.27 -2.77
CA PRO A 250 17.53 -16.55 -3.71
C PRO A 250 17.99 -16.87 -5.14
N ILE A 251 19.12 -16.33 -5.61
CA ILE A 251 19.66 -16.65 -6.94
C ILE A 251 20.32 -18.03 -6.94
N GLU A 252 20.98 -18.43 -5.85
CA GLU A 252 21.49 -19.80 -5.67
C GLU A 252 20.38 -20.83 -5.72
N ASN A 253 19.33 -20.60 -4.93
CA ASN A 253 18.15 -21.45 -4.92
C ASN A 253 17.49 -21.56 -6.31
N LEU A 254 17.43 -20.44 -7.05
CA LEU A 254 16.91 -20.43 -8.40
C LEU A 254 17.77 -21.28 -9.35
N MET A 255 19.10 -21.13 -9.29
CA MET A 255 20.01 -21.88 -10.16
C MET A 255 19.99 -23.38 -9.84
N ALA A 256 19.93 -23.76 -8.57
CA ALA A 256 19.80 -25.15 -8.15
C ALA A 256 18.48 -25.76 -8.64
N HIS A 257 17.38 -25.00 -8.56
CA HIS A 257 16.08 -25.45 -9.08
C HIS A 257 16.06 -25.54 -10.61
N VAL A 258 16.67 -24.59 -11.32
CA VAL A 258 16.73 -24.61 -12.79
C VAL A 258 17.62 -25.76 -13.30
N ALA A 259 18.68 -26.12 -12.58
CA ALA A 259 19.54 -27.24 -12.93
C ALA A 259 18.80 -28.58 -12.84
N ASP A 260 18.04 -28.80 -11.76
CA ASP A 260 17.31 -30.06 -11.51
C ASP A 260 15.92 -29.82 -10.87
N PRO A 261 14.92 -29.41 -11.67
CA PRO A 261 13.61 -29.00 -11.12
C PRO A 261 12.84 -30.16 -10.47
N GLY A 262 13.13 -31.40 -10.85
CA GLY A 262 12.49 -32.59 -10.29
C GLY A 262 12.97 -32.97 -8.88
N HIS A 263 14.21 -32.63 -8.53
CA HIS A 263 14.84 -33.05 -7.28
C HIS A 263 15.16 -31.88 -6.34
N CYS A 264 15.53 -30.72 -6.87
CA CYS A 264 15.82 -29.51 -6.11
C CYS A 264 14.53 -28.73 -5.86
N ASN A 265 13.70 -29.17 -4.91
CA ASN A 265 12.41 -28.53 -4.61
C ASN A 265 12.18 -28.45 -3.10
N ILE A 266 11.02 -27.92 -2.70
CA ILE A 266 10.67 -27.80 -1.27
C ILE A 266 10.70 -29.15 -0.54
N PHE A 267 10.42 -30.26 -1.22
CA PHE A 267 10.41 -31.59 -0.60
C PHE A 267 11.81 -32.10 -0.30
N SER A 268 12.83 -31.78 -1.10
CA SER A 268 14.20 -32.19 -0.78
C SER A 268 14.72 -31.50 0.47
N VAL A 269 14.42 -30.22 0.62
CA VAL A 269 14.84 -29.41 1.77
C VAL A 269 14.11 -29.84 3.05
N ILE A 270 12.79 -30.00 3.00
CA ILE A 270 12.01 -30.44 4.17
C ILE A 270 12.40 -31.85 4.62
N THR A 271 12.64 -32.77 3.67
CA THR A 271 13.02 -34.14 4.01
C THR A 271 14.40 -34.19 4.66
N HIS A 272 15.37 -33.41 4.18
CA HIS A 272 16.71 -33.31 4.80
C HIS A 272 16.65 -32.68 6.19
N SER A 273 15.93 -31.57 6.35
CA SER A 273 15.80 -30.88 7.63
C SER A 273 15.07 -31.73 8.69
N LEU A 274 14.04 -32.47 8.28
CA LEU A 274 13.34 -33.41 9.16
C LEU A 274 14.25 -34.58 9.57
N LEU A 275 15.06 -35.12 8.65
CA LEU A 275 16.01 -36.19 8.94
C LEU A 275 17.06 -35.73 9.97
N LEU A 276 17.61 -34.52 9.79
CA LEU A 276 18.56 -33.92 10.74
C LEU A 276 17.93 -33.66 12.11
N PHE A 277 16.67 -33.20 12.16
CA PHE A 277 15.95 -33.02 13.42
C PHE A 277 15.71 -34.35 14.15
N LEU A 278 15.32 -35.40 13.43
CA LEU A 278 15.11 -36.73 13.99
C LEU A 278 16.42 -37.37 14.47
N LEU A 279 17.53 -37.17 13.76
CA LEU A 279 18.86 -37.63 14.17
C LEU A 279 19.38 -36.88 15.41
N SER A 280 19.15 -35.56 15.47
CA SER A 280 19.48 -34.73 16.63
C SER A 280 18.65 -35.10 17.87
N ALA A 281 17.36 -35.42 17.70
CA ALA A 281 16.48 -35.85 18.80
C ALA A 281 16.79 -37.25 19.35
N SER A 282 17.62 -38.03 18.67
CA SER A 282 18.05 -39.37 19.11
C SER A 282 19.40 -39.38 19.85
N SER A 283 20.03 -38.22 20.04
CA SER A 283 21.32 -38.03 20.73
C SER A 283 21.13 -37.35 22.09
#